data_AF-A0A392RYW4-F1
#
_entry.id   AF-A0A392RYW4-F1
#
_cell.length_a   1.000
_cell.length_b   1.000
_cell.length_c   1.000
_cell.angle_alpha   90.00
_cell.angle_beta   90.00
_cell.angle_gamma   90.00
#
_symmetry.space_group_name_H-M   'P 1'
#
loop_
_entity.id
_entity.type
_entity.pdbx_description
1 polymer ?
#
loop_
_entity_poly.entity_id
_entity_poly.type
_entity_poly.pdbx_seq_one_letter_code
_entity_poly.pdbx_strand_id
1 'polypeptide(L)'
;MEEVDYLGHTVFGTGVAMDKDKVHTVLGWPQPINVKQLRGFLGLTGYYRRFIKGYASIASPLTDLLKKDGFKWTAEATMAFDKLKLAITTAPVLALPQFSLPFTIET
;
A
#
# COMPACT_ATOMS: atom_id res chain seq x y z
N MET A 1 25.52 -11.74 0.54
CA MET A 1 24.32 -10.90 0.35
C MET A 1 23.68 -10.79 1.73
N GLU A 2 23.68 -9.60 2.32
CA GLU A 2 23.07 -9.35 3.63
C GLU A 2 21.71 -8.70 3.39
N GLU A 3 20.63 -9.41 3.73
CA GLU A 3 19.24 -8.95 3.75
C GLU A 3 18.84 -8.91 5.22
N VAL A 4 18.31 -7.78 5.68
CA VAL A 4 17.90 -7.61 7.09
C VAL A 4 16.48 -7.05 7.11
N ASP A 5 15.60 -7.72 7.86
CA ASP A 5 14.27 -7.22 8.15
C ASP A 5 14.33 -6.19 9.28
N TYR A 6 13.94 -4.96 8.98
CA TYR A 6 13.96 -3.86 9.92
C TYR A 6 12.70 -2.98 9.77
N LEU A 7 11.96 -2.81 10.86
CA LEU A 7 10.75 -1.98 10.96
C LEU A 7 9.63 -2.33 9.93
N GLY A 8 9.48 -3.59 9.54
CA GLY A 8 8.46 -4.01 8.56
C GLY A 8 8.85 -3.74 7.10
N HIS A 9 10.15 -3.59 6.87
CA HIS A 9 10.77 -3.49 5.57
C HIS A 9 11.94 -4.45 5.46
N THR A 10 12.12 -4.97 4.26
CA THR A 10 13.31 -5.75 3.91
C THR A 10 14.33 -4.80 3.31
N VAL A 11 15.44 -4.58 4.02
CA VAL A 11 16.49 -3.65 3.61
C VAL A 11 17.59 -4.42 2.88
N PHE A 12 17.88 -3.99 1.66
CA PHE A 12 19.01 -4.42 0.86
C PHE A 12 20.06 -3.31 0.81
N GLY A 13 21.32 -3.64 0.54
CA GLY A 13 22.39 -2.64 0.34
C GLY A 13 22.09 -1.61 -0.76
N THR A 14 21.08 -1.85 -1.61
CA THR A 14 20.67 -0.99 -2.73
C THR A 14 19.28 -0.36 -2.56
N GLY A 15 18.49 -0.73 -1.55
CA GLY A 15 17.10 -0.30 -1.46
C GLY A 15 16.30 -0.82 -0.29
N VAL A 16 15.10 -0.28 -0.10
CA VAL A 16 14.10 -0.73 0.86
C VAL A 16 12.96 -1.36 0.09
N ALA A 17 12.67 -2.62 0.38
CA ALA A 17 11.50 -3.32 -0.15
C ALA A 17 10.40 -3.43 0.90
N MET A 18 9.20 -3.71 0.42
CA MET A 18 8.08 -4.09 1.27
C MET A 18 8.32 -5.49 1.83
N ASP A 19 7.97 -5.69 3.10
CA ASP A 19 7.98 -7.00 3.74
C ASP A 19 7.03 -7.95 3.00
N LYS A 20 7.58 -9.07 2.51
CA LYS A 20 6.85 -10.08 1.72
C LYS A 20 5.66 -10.65 2.48
N ASP A 21 5.76 -10.81 3.80
CA ASP A 21 4.67 -11.33 4.63
C ASP A 21 3.50 -10.33 4.68
N LYS A 22 3.80 -9.03 4.70
CA LYS A 22 2.77 -7.98 4.63
C LYS A 22 2.13 -7.90 3.25
N VAL A 23 2.91 -8.08 2.19
CA VAL A 23 2.37 -8.17 0.81
C VAL A 23 1.41 -9.37 0.69
N HIS A 24 1.83 -10.55 1.17
CA HIS A 24 0.99 -11.75 1.17
C HIS A 24 -0.27 -11.57 2.03
N THR A 25 -0.17 -10.88 3.16
CA THR A 25 -1.32 -10.55 4.00
C THR A 25 -2.33 -9.69 3.25
N VAL A 26 -1.89 -8.67 2.50
CA VAL A 26 -2.77 -7.82 1.69
C VAL A 26 -3.39 -8.60 0.52
N LEU A 27 -2.62 -9.48 -0.13
CA LEU A 27 -3.10 -10.38 -1.18
C LEU A 27 -4.17 -11.36 -0.68
N GLY A 28 -3.98 -11.93 0.50
CA GLY A 28 -4.94 -12.84 1.14
C GLY A 28 -6.11 -12.12 1.83
N TRP A 29 -6.13 -10.78 1.84
CA TRP A 29 -7.12 -10.04 2.59
C TRP A 29 -8.53 -10.29 2.01
N PRO A 30 -9.49 -10.74 2.83
CA PRO A 30 -10.87 -10.97 2.39
C PRO A 30 -11.59 -9.65 2.14
N GLN A 31 -12.64 -9.66 1.33
CA GLN A 31 -13.44 -8.46 1.11
C GLN A 31 -13.97 -7.91 2.46
N PRO A 32 -13.68 -6.64 2.81
CA PRO A 32 -14.17 -6.03 4.03
C PRO A 32 -15.70 -6.00 4.07
N ILE A 33 -16.28 -6.54 5.14
CA ILE A 33 -17.74 -6.52 5.38
C ILE A 33 -18.17 -5.42 6.36
N ASN A 34 -17.21 -4.72 6.96
CA ASN A 34 -17.47 -3.61 7.86
C ASN A 34 -16.37 -2.54 7.80
N VAL A 35 -16.70 -1.36 8.32
CA VAL A 35 -15.80 -0.19 8.38
C VAL A 35 -14.50 -0.50 9.12
N LYS A 36 -14.53 -1.33 10.16
CA LYS A 36 -13.35 -1.67 10.97
C LYS A 36 -12.33 -2.48 10.16
N GLN A 37 -12.79 -3.48 9.40
CA GLN A 37 -11.94 -4.26 8.50
C GLN A 37 -11.38 -3.39 7.37
N LEU A 38 -12.20 -2.51 6.82
CA LEU A 38 -11.77 -1.58 5.76
C LEU A 38 -10.70 -0.59 6.26
N ARG A 39 -10.85 -0.07 7.48
CA ARG A 39 -9.80 0.75 8.13
C ARG A 39 -8.51 -0.03 8.34
N GLY A 40 -8.59 -1.30 8.73
CA GLY A 40 -7.41 -2.17 8.85
C GLY A 40 -6.67 -2.32 7.53
N PHE A 41 -7.41 -2.62 6.46
CA PHE A 41 -6.85 -2.74 5.11
C PHE A 41 -6.22 -1.44 4.62
N LEU A 42 -6.92 -0.31 4.75
CA LEU A 42 -6.41 1.02 4.37
C LEU A 42 -5.25 1.49 5.25
N GLY A 43 -5.18 1.03 6.51
CA GLY A 43 -4.04 1.29 7.39
C GLY A 43 -2.77 0.61 6.89
N LEU A 44 -2.87 -0.68 6.53
CA LEU A 44 -1.72 -1.45 6.03
C LEU A 44 -1.28 -1.00 4.64
N THR A 45 -2.23 -0.87 3.70
CA THR A 45 -1.92 -0.36 2.36
C THR A 45 -1.48 1.10 2.39
N GLY A 46 -2.02 1.91 3.31
CA GLY A 46 -1.62 3.29 3.54
C GLY A 46 -0.21 3.43 4.12
N TYR A 47 0.25 2.49 4.95
CA TYR A 47 1.64 2.46 5.42
C TYR A 47 2.63 2.36 4.24
N TYR A 48 2.27 1.56 3.23
CA TYR A 48 3.05 1.38 2.01
C TYR A 48 2.68 2.31 0.85
N ARG A 49 1.88 3.37 1.10
CA ARG A 49 1.43 4.31 0.06
C ARG A 49 2.57 4.90 -0.79
N ARG A 50 3.77 5.05 -0.21
CA ARG A 50 4.97 5.57 -0.90
C ARG A 50 5.47 4.67 -2.03
N PHE A 51 5.13 3.37 -1.99
CA PHE A 51 5.50 2.37 -2.98
C PHE A 51 4.40 2.20 -4.05
N ILE A 52 3.21 2.77 -3.83
CA ILE A 52 2.03 2.62 -4.69
C ILE A 52 1.80 3.92 -5.44
N LYS A 53 2.14 3.95 -6.74
CA LYS A 53 1.89 5.12 -7.59
C LYS A 53 0.39 5.39 -7.68
N GLY A 54 0.00 6.64 -7.39
CA GLY A 54 -1.41 7.04 -7.45
C GLY A 54 -2.28 6.46 -6.33
N TYR A 55 -1.69 6.04 -5.20
CA TYR A 55 -2.41 5.44 -4.07
C TYR A 55 -3.69 6.20 -3.69
N ALA A 56 -3.62 7.53 -3.57
CA ALA A 56 -4.76 8.35 -3.16
C ALA A 56 -5.96 8.20 -4.12
N SER A 57 -5.70 8.21 -5.44
CA SER A 57 -6.75 8.07 -6.45
C SER A 57 -7.39 6.68 -6.43
N ILE A 58 -6.60 5.63 -6.18
CA ILE A 58 -7.11 4.26 -6.09
C ILE A 58 -7.88 4.06 -4.77
N ALA A 59 -7.37 4.59 -3.67
CA ALA A 59 -7.98 4.46 -2.34
C ALA A 59 -9.21 5.36 -2.14
N SER A 60 -9.41 6.41 -2.95
CA SER A 60 -10.51 7.38 -2.82
C SER A 60 -11.88 6.72 -2.61
N PRO A 61 -12.38 5.84 -3.52
CA PRO A 61 -13.68 5.19 -3.34
C PRO A 61 -13.76 4.32 -2.08
N LEU A 62 -12.64 3.78 -1.58
CA LEU A 62 -12.60 3.06 -0.32
C LEU A 62 -12.63 4.01 0.89
N THR A 63 -11.99 5.17 0.80
CA THR A 63 -12.05 6.19 1.85
C THR A 63 -13.43 6.84 1.95
N ASP A 64 -14.17 6.92 0.84
CA ASP A 64 -15.56 7.40 0.85
C ASP A 64 -16.48 6.48 1.66
N LEU A 65 -16.23 5.17 1.65
CA LEU A 65 -16.96 4.20 2.48
C LEU A 65 -16.71 4.37 3.99
N LEU A 66 -15.67 5.10 4.38
CA LEU A 66 -15.36 5.38 5.79
C LEU A 66 -16.13 6.59 6.34
N LYS A 67 -16.81 7.36 5.48
CA LYS A 67 -17.64 8.50 5.87
C LYS A 67 -18.88 8.01 6.64
N LYS A 68 -19.49 8.91 7.42
CA LYS A 68 -20.67 8.61 8.23
C LYS A 68 -21.79 8.02 7.34
N ASP A 69 -22.33 6.87 7.75
CA ASP A 69 -23.35 6.10 7.01
C ASP A 69 -22.97 5.69 5.57
N GLY A 70 -21.66 5.74 5.24
CA GLY A 70 -21.13 5.56 3.89
C GLY A 70 -20.77 4.13 3.52
N PHE A 71 -20.85 3.17 4.46
CA PHE A 71 -20.42 1.79 4.19
C PHE A 71 -21.43 1.03 3.33
N LYS A 72 -21.38 1.26 2.02
CA LYS A 72 -22.11 0.53 1.00
C LYS A 72 -21.10 -0.02 0.00
N TRP A 73 -20.83 -1.31 0.05
CA TRP A 73 -19.85 -1.91 -0.85
C TRP A 73 -20.35 -1.85 -2.30
N THR A 74 -19.71 -1.03 -3.13
CA THR A 74 -20.06 -0.83 -4.54
C THR A 74 -19.12 -1.61 -5.47
N ALA A 75 -19.47 -1.67 -6.76
CA ALA A 75 -18.57 -2.19 -7.80
C ALA A 75 -17.26 -1.38 -7.85
N GLU A 76 -17.34 -0.06 -7.69
CA GLU A 76 -16.16 0.83 -7.65
C GLU A 76 -15.24 0.51 -6.47
N ALA A 77 -15.82 0.21 -5.29
CA ALA A 77 -15.06 -0.23 -4.14
C ALA A 77 -14.32 -1.55 -4.39
N THR A 78 -14.98 -2.50 -5.06
CA THR A 78 -14.36 -3.77 -5.45
C THR A 78 -13.20 -3.55 -6.40
N MET A 79 -13.41 -2.75 -7.45
CA MET A 79 -12.35 -2.39 -8.40
C MET A 79 -11.16 -1.70 -7.72
N ALA A 80 -11.43 -0.80 -6.77
CA ALA A 80 -10.38 -0.11 -6.01
C ALA A 80 -9.61 -1.06 -5.07
N PHE A 81 -10.33 -1.97 -4.41
CA PHE A 81 -9.74 -3.00 -3.56
C PHE A 81 -8.80 -3.91 -4.35
N ASP A 82 -9.26 -4.43 -5.48
CA ASP A 82 -8.45 -5.30 -6.35
C ASP A 82 -7.27 -4.54 -6.97
N LYS A 83 -7.47 -3.29 -7.38
CA LYS A 83 -6.37 -2.43 -7.85
C LYS A 83 -5.31 -2.20 -6.79
N LEU A 84 -5.68 -1.99 -5.52
CA LEU A 84 -4.70 -1.85 -4.43
C LEU A 84 -3.96 -3.17 -4.17
N LYS A 85 -4.66 -4.31 -4.21
CA LYS A 85 -4.04 -5.64 -4.09
C LYS A 85 -3.07 -5.92 -5.22
N LEU A 86 -3.37 -5.50 -6.44
CA LEU A 86 -2.44 -5.62 -7.56
C LEU A 86 -1.26 -4.66 -7.40
N ALA A 87 -1.53 -3.38 -7.11
CA ALA A 87 -0.51 -2.36 -7.02
C ALA A 87 0.53 -2.63 -5.93
N ILE A 88 0.13 -3.28 -4.83
CA ILE A 88 1.05 -3.66 -3.75
C ILE A 88 1.99 -4.81 -4.15
N THR A 89 1.60 -5.65 -5.13
CA THR A 89 2.47 -6.72 -5.65
C THR A 89 3.44 -6.24 -6.71
N THR A 90 3.05 -5.23 -7.47
CA THR A 90 3.86 -4.64 -8.54
C THR A 90 4.73 -3.48 -8.06
N ALA A 91 4.64 -3.15 -6.77
CA ALA A 91 5.34 -2.04 -6.16
C ALA A 91 6.87 -2.22 -6.26
N PRO A 92 7.60 -1.30 -6.90
CA PRO A 92 9.05 -1.40 -7.03
C PRO A 92 9.75 -1.18 -5.68
N VAL A 93 10.94 -1.76 -5.52
CA VAL A 93 11.84 -1.45 -4.40
C VAL A 93 12.15 0.05 -4.43
N LEU A 94 11.90 0.76 -3.32
CA LEU A 94 12.33 2.15 -3.20
C LEU A 94 13.84 2.13 -3.02
N ALA A 95 14.58 2.62 -4.01
CA ALA A 95 16.02 2.82 -3.88
C ALA A 95 16.30 3.70 -2.65
N LEU A 96 17.32 3.33 -1.87
CA LEU A 96 17.71 4.12 -0.72
C LEU A 96 18.19 5.49 -1.22
N PRO A 97 17.80 6.61 -0.55
CA PRO A 97 18.26 7.92 -0.95
C PRO A 97 19.79 7.98 -0.89
N GLN A 98 20.42 8.12 -2.05
CA GLN A 98 21.86 8.36 -2.16
C GLN A 98 22.11 9.86 -1.95
N PHE A 99 22.45 10.24 -0.71
CA PHE A 99 22.70 11.64 -0.34
C PHE A 99 23.89 12.28 -1.08
N SER A 100 24.69 11.48 -1.79
CA SER A 100 25.75 11.95 -2.69
C SER A 100 25.25 12.43 -4.05
N LEU A 101 23.97 12.23 -4.38
CA LEU A 101 23.35 12.67 -5.63
C LEU A 101 22.30 13.76 -5.36
N PRO A 102 22.14 14.74 -6.29
CA PRO A 102 21.08 15.73 -6.18
C PRO A 102 19.69 15.07 -6.30
N PHE A 103 18.75 15.49 -5.45
CA PHE A 103 17.35 15.04 -5.49
C PHE A 103 16.53 15.93 -6.44
N THR A 104 15.72 15.31 -7.29
CA THR A 104 14.76 16.02 -8.16
C THR A 104 13.34 15.78 -7.63
N ILE A 105 12.57 16.86 -7.45
CA ILE A 105 11.17 16.81 -7.04
C ILE A 105 10.32 17.25 -8.24
N GLU A 106 9.50 16.35 -8.77
CA GLU A 106 8.47 16.68 -9.75
C GLU A 106 7.13 16.86 -9.01
N THR A 107 6.40 17.93 -9.31
CA THR A 107 5.16 18.33 -8.63
C THR A 107 3.96 18.16 -9.57
#